data_AF-A0A6B0Y5H6-F1
#
_entry.id   AF-A0A6B0Y5H6-F1
#
_cell.length_a   1.000
_cell.length_b   1.000
_cell.length_c   1.000
_cell.angle_alpha   90.00
_cell.angle_beta   90.00
_cell.angle_gamma   90.00
#
_symmetry.space_group_name_H-M   'P 1'
#
loop_
_entity.id
_entity.type
_entity.pdbx_description
1 polymer ?
#
loop_
_entity_poly.entity_id
_entity_poly.type
_entity_poly.pdbx_seq_one_letter_code
_entity_poly.pdbx_strand_id
1 'polypeptide(L)'
;MLLAVLIVGSAITPALGAQLEATLNPDVNSSPFKITYQRTAFIEYPVDSPLSEYMQTNAWILEGSAGIDDPGVQSLQDSLNQNIRGDGAISSVNDLSVEYSFQLTGRNVNTSLDFKVQLEGYITDYVITKDQLRTLIDMGWRGLSTDESIVIDGIDVNIPLNMLQESDPSIYNLVRNTEAGDILATPMINADFILEQPLENWHFLFDPTGINVDAGLYGISDELAGQVRSSWTMGESSIREGIQVEREWHASVAGSTHPDIPGAISFDLRAVQSADQANLHALGFGAIDRLEGVEIIGVTPTAPDDFATTSTGNFPVVIIYGMAGLAAIGGVAFFIFSSRSLKKEKQGQQGIDPSQLVGYQTSAASGGYQTNRGEAQLRDDSDYQQTRSYYEEMDTSEPDTEYSDTEDSGSTSASDSAPTTDSTQAPTCACTEILESSSECDCQMQTSCYCDSTCQCPSQVCTDATR
;
A
#
# COMPACT_ATOMS: atom_id res chain seq x y z
N MET A 1 32.09 -4.09 -40.44
CA MET A 1 31.81 -3.39 -39.17
C MET A 1 31.19 -4.42 -38.24
N LEU A 2 31.91 -4.83 -37.20
CA LEU A 2 31.36 -5.62 -36.10
C LEU A 2 30.55 -4.64 -35.25
N LEU A 3 29.23 -4.82 -35.17
CA LEU A 3 28.42 -4.13 -34.17
C LEU A 3 28.55 -4.94 -32.88
N ALA A 4 29.33 -4.43 -31.93
CA ALA A 4 29.37 -4.97 -30.58
C ALA A 4 28.01 -4.68 -29.94
N VAL A 5 27.22 -5.71 -29.72
CA VAL A 5 26.06 -5.66 -28.84
C VAL A 5 26.61 -5.47 -27.43
N LEU A 6 26.52 -4.25 -26.91
CA LEU A 6 26.80 -3.93 -25.53
C LEU A 6 25.67 -4.54 -24.70
N ILE A 7 25.86 -5.75 -24.19
CA ILE A 7 25.03 -6.29 -23.11
C ILE A 7 25.38 -5.45 -21.89
N VAL A 8 24.59 -4.41 -21.63
CA VAL A 8 24.60 -3.73 -20.34
C VAL A 8 24.14 -4.79 -19.35
N GLY A 9 25.05 -5.31 -18.54
CA GLY A 9 24.68 -6.09 -17.37
C GLY A 9 23.83 -5.17 -16.50
N SER A 10 22.52 -5.40 -16.47
CA SER A 10 21.64 -4.82 -15.48
C SER A 10 22.21 -5.24 -14.12
N ALA A 11 22.77 -4.27 -13.41
CA ALA A 11 22.98 -4.44 -11.99
C ALA A 11 21.62 -4.80 -11.41
N ILE A 12 21.59 -5.84 -10.56
CA ILE A 12 20.41 -6.21 -9.78
C ILE A 12 20.14 -5.00 -8.90
N THR A 13 19.25 -4.11 -9.35
CA THR A 13 18.73 -3.07 -8.48
C THR A 13 17.92 -3.79 -7.41
N PRO A 14 18.02 -3.41 -6.13
CA PRO A 14 17.05 -3.89 -5.15
C PRO A 14 15.66 -3.63 -5.73
N ALA A 15 14.78 -4.63 -5.67
CA ALA A 15 13.43 -4.52 -6.23
C ALA A 15 12.66 -3.49 -5.40
N LEU A 16 12.76 -2.22 -5.77
CA LEU A 16 12.12 -1.14 -5.03
C LEU A 16 10.60 -1.30 -5.08
N GLY A 17 9.89 -0.85 -4.05
CA GLY A 17 8.42 -0.81 -4.10
C GLY A 17 7.90 0.20 -5.12
N ALA A 18 6.72 0.76 -4.88
CA ALA A 18 6.26 1.93 -5.60
C ALA A 18 7.21 3.12 -5.35
N GLN A 19 7.61 3.82 -6.40
CA GLN A 19 8.49 4.99 -6.35
C GLN A 19 7.82 6.16 -7.05
N LEU A 20 7.23 7.05 -6.28
CA LEU A 20 6.53 8.23 -6.80
C LEU A 20 7.47 9.43 -6.92
N GLU A 21 7.44 10.11 -8.06
CA GLU A 21 8.07 11.40 -8.29
C GLU A 21 7.06 12.38 -8.89
N ALA A 22 6.85 13.52 -8.25
CA ALA A 22 5.95 14.56 -8.77
C ALA A 22 6.43 15.96 -8.41
N THR A 23 6.24 16.90 -9.34
CA THR A 23 6.47 18.33 -9.11
C THR A 23 5.20 19.10 -9.43
N LEU A 24 4.53 19.57 -8.38
CA LEU A 24 3.28 20.31 -8.46
C LEU A 24 3.53 21.80 -8.63
N ASN A 25 2.93 22.37 -9.67
CA ASN A 25 2.94 23.80 -9.94
C ASN A 25 1.55 24.42 -9.63
N PRO A 26 1.39 25.23 -8.56
CA PRO A 26 0.11 25.82 -8.19
C PRO A 26 -0.42 26.91 -9.14
N ASP A 27 0.35 27.26 -10.18
CA ASP A 27 -0.03 28.26 -11.19
C ASP A 27 -0.61 27.65 -12.47
N VAL A 28 -0.59 26.32 -12.60
CA VAL A 28 -1.16 25.58 -13.72
C VAL A 28 -2.15 24.53 -13.21
N ASN A 29 -3.02 24.04 -14.11
CA ASN A 29 -4.07 23.07 -13.77
C ASN A 29 -3.62 21.61 -13.90
N SER A 30 -2.38 21.37 -14.31
CA SER A 30 -1.83 20.05 -14.58
C SER A 30 -0.33 20.00 -14.26
N SER A 31 0.11 18.95 -13.60
CA SER A 31 1.53 18.74 -13.26
C SER A 31 1.94 17.31 -13.58
N PRO A 32 3.17 17.10 -14.09
CA PRO A 32 3.65 15.77 -14.42
C PRO A 32 3.91 14.93 -13.17
N PHE A 33 3.69 13.64 -13.29
CA PHE A 33 4.11 12.63 -12.33
C PHE A 33 4.78 11.47 -13.04
N LYS A 34 5.61 10.76 -12.29
CA LYS A 34 6.19 9.46 -12.66
C LYS A 34 6.04 8.54 -11.46
N ILE A 35 5.60 7.32 -11.69
CA ILE A 35 5.62 6.28 -10.65
C ILE A 35 6.13 4.96 -11.21
N THR A 36 7.06 4.34 -10.49
CA THR A 36 7.63 3.03 -10.87
C THR A 36 7.27 1.97 -9.84
N TYR A 37 6.77 0.84 -10.29
CA TYR A 37 6.48 -0.34 -9.48
C TYR A 37 7.45 -1.45 -9.86
N GLN A 38 8.11 -2.07 -8.87
CA GLN A 38 8.99 -3.21 -9.12
C GLN A 38 8.72 -4.33 -8.13
N ARG A 39 8.97 -5.55 -8.58
CA ARG A 39 8.97 -6.75 -7.75
C ARG A 39 9.93 -7.74 -8.40
N THR A 40 10.62 -8.52 -7.58
CA THR A 40 11.41 -9.65 -8.08
C THR A 40 10.94 -10.92 -7.39
N ALA A 41 10.75 -11.99 -8.16
CA ALA A 41 10.53 -13.32 -7.63
C ALA A 41 11.67 -14.26 -7.99
N PHE A 42 12.04 -15.14 -7.07
CA PHE A 42 13.05 -16.15 -7.24
C PHE A 42 12.38 -17.52 -7.16
N ILE A 43 12.58 -18.34 -8.18
CA ILE A 43 12.25 -19.77 -8.15
C ILE A 43 13.55 -20.49 -7.80
N GLU A 44 13.69 -20.95 -6.56
CA GLU A 44 14.88 -21.57 -6.00
C GLU A 44 14.74 -23.10 -6.04
N TYR A 45 15.72 -23.79 -6.62
CA TYR A 45 15.66 -25.24 -6.83
C TYR A 45 17.02 -25.90 -6.59
N PRO A 46 17.05 -27.21 -6.27
CA PRO A 46 18.32 -27.92 -6.09
C PRO A 46 19.15 -27.91 -7.38
N VAL A 47 20.48 -27.84 -7.20
CA VAL A 47 21.46 -28.02 -8.28
C VAL A 47 21.24 -29.38 -8.96
N ASP A 48 21.38 -29.41 -10.28
CA ASP A 48 21.22 -30.61 -11.12
C ASP A 48 19.83 -31.27 -10.99
N SER A 49 18.82 -30.56 -10.46
CA SER A 49 17.43 -31.01 -10.52
C SER A 49 16.86 -30.88 -11.94
N PRO A 50 15.77 -31.61 -12.27
CA PRO A 50 15.13 -31.46 -13.58
C PRO A 50 14.77 -30.01 -13.93
N LEU A 51 14.33 -29.23 -12.95
CA LEU A 51 14.01 -27.81 -13.15
C LEU A 51 15.28 -26.97 -13.34
N SER A 52 16.36 -27.25 -12.60
CA SER A 52 17.66 -26.60 -12.81
C SER A 52 18.20 -26.82 -14.22
N GLU A 53 18.19 -28.07 -14.70
CA GLU A 53 18.65 -28.43 -16.03
C GLU A 53 17.82 -27.76 -17.13
N TYR A 54 16.51 -27.62 -16.90
CA TYR A 54 15.59 -26.93 -17.81
C TYR A 54 15.85 -25.41 -17.81
N MET A 55 16.00 -24.79 -16.65
CA MET A 55 16.06 -23.34 -16.52
C MET A 55 17.42 -22.73 -16.81
N GLN A 56 18.52 -23.43 -16.62
CA GLN A 56 19.88 -22.88 -16.81
C GLN A 56 20.16 -22.32 -18.22
N THR A 57 19.39 -22.72 -19.24
CA THR A 57 19.49 -22.19 -20.61
C THR A 57 18.40 -21.18 -20.95
N ASN A 58 17.45 -20.95 -20.05
CA ASN A 58 16.28 -20.12 -20.30
C ASN A 58 16.54 -18.70 -19.80
N ALA A 59 16.47 -17.76 -20.73
CA ALA A 59 16.47 -16.35 -20.42
C ALA A 59 15.71 -15.60 -21.51
N TRP A 60 14.87 -14.66 -21.10
CA TRP A 60 14.15 -13.79 -22.01
C TRP A 60 13.87 -12.45 -21.35
N ILE A 61 13.67 -11.43 -22.18
CA ILE A 61 13.25 -10.09 -21.80
C ILE A 61 12.06 -9.73 -22.68
N LEU A 62 10.99 -9.27 -22.05
CA LEU A 62 9.79 -8.75 -22.68
C LEU A 62 9.64 -7.29 -22.26
N GLU A 63 9.69 -6.39 -23.22
CA GLU A 63 9.60 -4.94 -23.01
C GLU A 63 8.57 -4.35 -23.96
N GLY A 64 7.87 -3.33 -23.49
CA GLY A 64 6.91 -2.59 -24.30
C GLY A 64 6.58 -1.24 -23.69
N SER A 65 5.91 -0.42 -24.49
CA SER A 65 5.36 0.84 -24.04
C SER A 65 4.11 1.20 -24.83
N ALA A 66 3.18 1.86 -24.16
CA ALA A 66 1.93 2.31 -24.75
C ALA A 66 1.52 3.65 -24.15
N GLY A 67 0.84 4.47 -24.96
CA GLY A 67 0.25 5.74 -24.53
C GLY A 67 -1.27 5.65 -24.45
N ILE A 68 -1.91 6.78 -24.16
CA ILE A 68 -3.36 6.88 -23.96
C ILE A 68 -4.22 6.46 -25.17
N ASP A 69 -3.63 6.32 -26.36
CA ASP A 69 -4.32 5.78 -27.54
C ASP A 69 -4.57 4.26 -27.45
N ASP A 70 -3.89 3.56 -26.54
CA ASP A 70 -4.08 2.12 -26.29
C ASP A 70 -5.27 1.87 -25.33
N PRO A 71 -6.19 0.95 -25.66
CA PRO A 71 -7.36 0.66 -24.80
C PRO A 71 -7.00 0.15 -23.40
N GLY A 72 -5.90 -0.60 -23.24
CA GLY A 72 -5.39 -1.06 -21.95
C GLY A 72 -4.91 0.09 -21.09
N VAL A 73 -4.21 1.07 -21.68
CA VAL A 73 -3.80 2.29 -20.98
C VAL A 73 -4.99 3.16 -20.59
N GLN A 74 -6.03 3.24 -21.43
CA GLN A 74 -7.29 3.91 -21.07
C GLN A 74 -7.97 3.23 -19.88
N SER A 75 -8.04 1.89 -19.88
CA SER A 75 -8.60 1.11 -18.76
C SER A 75 -7.82 1.34 -17.48
N LEU A 76 -6.48 1.36 -17.55
CA LEU A 76 -5.63 1.66 -16.41
C LEU A 76 -5.88 3.08 -15.88
N GLN A 77 -5.90 4.09 -16.76
CA GLN A 77 -6.19 5.47 -16.36
C GLN A 77 -7.56 5.57 -15.68
N ASP A 78 -8.58 4.89 -16.20
CA ASP A 78 -9.91 4.87 -15.61
C ASP A 78 -9.94 4.17 -14.25
N SER A 79 -9.21 3.07 -14.08
CA SER A 79 -9.11 2.34 -12.82
C SER A 79 -8.36 3.15 -11.75
N LEU A 80 -7.21 3.75 -12.09
CA LEU A 80 -6.47 4.67 -11.20
C LEU A 80 -7.35 5.84 -10.76
N ASN A 81 -8.08 6.44 -11.71
CA ASN A 81 -9.00 7.53 -11.43
C ASN A 81 -10.20 7.12 -10.56
N GLN A 82 -10.67 5.87 -10.66
CA GLN A 82 -11.71 5.35 -9.79
C GLN A 82 -11.17 5.16 -8.36
N ASN A 83 -9.98 4.56 -8.24
CA ASN A 83 -9.31 4.34 -6.96
C ASN A 83 -9.07 5.66 -6.21
N ILE A 84 -8.39 6.64 -6.79
CA ILE A 84 -8.10 7.90 -6.08
C ILE A 84 -9.37 8.72 -5.74
N ARG A 85 -10.45 8.58 -6.52
CA ARG A 85 -11.75 9.19 -6.17
C ARG A 85 -12.39 8.48 -4.98
N GLY A 86 -12.22 7.16 -4.88
CA GLY A 86 -12.59 6.38 -3.70
C GLY A 86 -11.87 6.86 -2.44
N ASP A 87 -10.62 7.30 -2.59
CA ASP A 87 -9.80 7.88 -1.52
C ASP A 87 -10.11 9.36 -1.23
N GLY A 88 -11.06 9.95 -1.97
CA GLY A 88 -11.50 11.33 -1.77
C GLY A 88 -10.70 12.36 -2.54
N ALA A 89 -9.82 11.98 -3.47
CA ALA A 89 -9.18 12.93 -4.37
C ALA A 89 -10.21 13.61 -5.29
N ILE A 90 -10.04 14.91 -5.52
CA ILE A 90 -10.76 15.63 -6.60
C ILE A 90 -10.01 15.61 -7.92
N SER A 91 -8.70 15.41 -7.82
CA SER A 91 -7.80 15.39 -8.95
C SER A 91 -8.06 14.18 -9.85
N SER A 92 -7.46 14.20 -11.03
CA SER A 92 -7.55 13.08 -11.97
C SER A 92 -6.24 12.90 -12.73
N VAL A 93 -5.90 11.65 -12.99
CA VAL A 93 -4.83 11.24 -13.89
C VAL A 93 -5.29 11.44 -15.33
N ASN A 94 -4.45 12.04 -16.15
CA ASN A 94 -4.70 12.25 -17.58
C ASN A 94 -3.42 12.05 -18.41
N ASP A 95 -3.59 11.75 -19.70
CA ASP A 95 -2.51 11.56 -20.67
C ASP A 95 -1.46 10.54 -20.18
N LEU A 96 -1.97 9.40 -19.71
CA LEU A 96 -1.16 8.32 -19.17
C LEU A 96 -0.35 7.62 -20.27
N SER A 97 0.90 7.31 -19.94
CA SER A 97 1.75 6.40 -20.69
C SER A 97 2.33 5.35 -19.74
N VAL A 98 2.58 4.16 -20.29
CA VAL A 98 3.05 2.98 -19.57
C VAL A 98 4.30 2.48 -20.27
N GLU A 99 5.34 2.22 -19.50
CA GLU A 99 6.50 1.43 -19.92
C GLU A 99 6.60 0.21 -19.01
N TYR A 100 6.80 -0.97 -19.60
CA TYR A 100 6.94 -2.20 -18.83
C TYR A 100 8.14 -3.01 -19.30
N SER A 101 8.77 -3.71 -18.35
CA SER A 101 9.88 -4.62 -18.59
C SER A 101 9.76 -5.83 -17.68
N PHE A 102 9.90 -7.00 -18.29
CA PHE A 102 9.79 -8.28 -17.63
C PHE A 102 10.95 -9.15 -18.06
N GLN A 103 11.71 -9.65 -17.11
CA GLN A 103 12.91 -10.41 -17.38
C GLN A 103 12.89 -11.72 -16.61
N LEU A 104 13.09 -12.81 -17.33
CA LEU A 104 13.39 -14.11 -16.75
C LEU A 104 14.87 -14.41 -16.97
N THR A 105 15.56 -14.75 -15.89
CA THR A 105 16.96 -15.20 -15.95
C THR A 105 17.14 -16.49 -15.18
N GLY A 106 17.21 -17.60 -15.91
CA GLY A 106 17.50 -18.92 -15.34
C GLY A 106 18.98 -19.10 -15.01
N ARG A 107 19.25 -19.76 -13.88
CA ARG A 107 20.58 -20.09 -13.37
C ARG A 107 20.59 -21.50 -12.80
N ASN A 108 21.77 -21.96 -12.37
CA ASN A 108 21.93 -23.32 -11.86
C ASN A 108 21.19 -23.60 -10.52
N VAL A 109 21.02 -22.58 -9.68
CA VAL A 109 20.42 -22.71 -8.33
C VAL A 109 19.07 -22.00 -8.19
N ASN A 110 18.77 -21.08 -9.10
CA ASN A 110 17.52 -20.33 -9.09
C ASN A 110 17.22 -19.74 -10.46
N THR A 111 15.98 -19.32 -10.65
CA THR A 111 15.56 -18.42 -11.72
C THR A 111 15.09 -17.12 -11.09
N SER A 112 15.52 -15.96 -11.61
CA SER A 112 14.91 -14.67 -11.26
C SER A 112 13.83 -14.30 -12.27
N LEU A 113 12.73 -13.76 -11.75
CA LEU A 113 11.64 -13.11 -12.48
C LEU A 113 11.61 -11.67 -12.01
N ASP A 114 12.06 -10.75 -12.85
CA ASP A 114 12.17 -9.33 -12.54
C ASP A 114 11.05 -8.60 -13.29
N PHE A 115 10.22 -7.87 -12.54
CA PHE A 115 9.03 -7.19 -13.07
C PHE A 115 9.14 -5.69 -12.78
N LYS A 116 8.93 -4.86 -13.81
CA LYS A 116 8.90 -3.40 -13.71
C LYS A 116 7.77 -2.82 -14.54
N VAL A 117 6.97 -1.96 -13.93
CA VAL A 117 5.98 -1.10 -14.61
C VAL A 117 6.23 0.34 -14.22
N GLN A 118 6.28 1.24 -15.19
CA GLN A 118 6.47 2.67 -14.98
C GLN A 118 5.31 3.41 -15.64
N LEU A 119 4.68 4.30 -14.88
CA LEU A 119 3.61 5.16 -15.33
C LEU A 119 4.12 6.59 -15.37
N GLU A 120 3.83 7.29 -16.46
CA GLU A 120 4.06 8.73 -16.59
C GLU A 120 2.81 9.40 -17.14
N GLY A 121 2.45 10.55 -16.60
CA GLY A 121 1.27 11.29 -17.03
C GLY A 121 1.14 12.60 -16.27
N TYR A 122 -0.09 13.13 -16.24
CA TYR A 122 -0.39 14.38 -15.55
C TYR A 122 -1.46 14.18 -14.49
N ILE A 123 -1.20 14.69 -13.29
CA ILE A 123 -2.25 14.95 -12.31
C ILE A 123 -2.89 16.27 -12.69
N THR A 124 -4.19 16.27 -12.87
CA THR A 124 -5.03 17.40 -13.29
C THR A 124 -6.03 17.75 -12.20
N ASP A 125 -6.49 19.00 -12.18
CA ASP A 125 -7.54 19.49 -11.28
C ASP A 125 -7.21 19.31 -9.77
N TYR A 126 -5.92 19.23 -9.42
CA TYR A 126 -5.45 19.14 -8.03
C TYR A 126 -5.53 20.46 -7.26
N VAL A 127 -5.81 21.59 -7.93
CA VAL A 127 -5.99 22.88 -7.25
C VAL A 127 -7.43 22.99 -6.74
N ILE A 128 -7.61 22.90 -5.43
CA ILE A 128 -8.92 22.97 -4.77
C ILE A 128 -9.45 24.41 -4.81
N THR A 129 -8.61 25.36 -4.41
CA THR A 129 -8.94 26.80 -4.40
C THR A 129 -7.68 27.64 -4.40
N LYS A 130 -7.79 28.88 -4.87
CA LYS A 130 -6.71 29.85 -4.94
C LYS A 130 -7.21 31.23 -4.51
N ASP A 131 -6.50 31.86 -3.58
CA ASP A 131 -6.71 33.26 -3.21
C ASP A 131 -5.47 34.11 -3.52
N GLN A 132 -5.43 35.36 -3.05
CA GLN A 132 -4.31 36.28 -3.30
C GLN A 132 -3.03 35.91 -2.55
N LEU A 133 -3.11 35.04 -1.54
CA LEU A 133 -2.04 34.70 -0.62
C LEU A 133 -1.55 33.26 -0.81
N ARG A 134 -2.44 32.33 -1.17
CA ARG A 134 -2.13 30.89 -1.23
C ARG A 134 -3.00 30.11 -2.21
N THR A 135 -2.53 28.91 -2.51
CA THR A 135 -3.25 27.88 -3.25
C THR A 135 -3.40 26.64 -2.36
N LEU A 136 -4.60 26.04 -2.32
CA LEU A 136 -4.81 24.73 -1.69
C LEU A 136 -4.73 23.64 -2.75
N ILE A 137 -3.92 22.62 -2.48
CA ILE A 137 -3.64 21.51 -3.38
C ILE A 137 -4.12 20.20 -2.75
N ASP A 138 -4.86 19.43 -3.53
CA ASP A 138 -5.28 18.06 -3.24
C ASP A 138 -4.08 17.11 -3.30
N MET A 139 -3.98 16.26 -2.28
CA MET A 139 -2.96 15.22 -2.21
C MET A 139 -3.52 13.80 -2.03
N GLY A 140 -4.83 13.61 -2.15
CA GLY A 140 -5.45 12.29 -2.08
C GLY A 140 -5.06 11.35 -3.24
N TRP A 141 -4.48 11.88 -4.31
CA TRP A 141 -4.15 11.12 -5.52
C TRP A 141 -2.89 10.24 -5.40
N ARG A 142 -2.11 10.37 -4.32
CA ARG A 142 -0.78 9.71 -4.23
C ARG A 142 -0.84 8.18 -4.23
N GLY A 143 -1.97 7.61 -3.82
CA GLY A 143 -2.21 6.16 -3.80
C GLY A 143 -2.58 5.61 -5.16
N LEU A 144 -1.78 5.87 -6.21
CA LEU A 144 -2.08 5.38 -7.56
C LEU A 144 -2.01 3.84 -7.60
N SER A 145 -3.15 3.19 -7.44
CA SER A 145 -3.25 1.73 -7.32
C SER A 145 -4.38 1.16 -8.18
N THR A 146 -4.23 -0.10 -8.61
CA THR A 146 -5.31 -0.88 -9.22
C THR A 146 -5.10 -2.38 -8.99
N ASP A 147 -6.20 -3.09 -8.73
CA ASP A 147 -6.26 -4.55 -8.67
C ASP A 147 -6.74 -5.19 -9.98
N GLU A 148 -7.07 -4.37 -10.98
CA GLU A 148 -7.58 -4.84 -12.26
C GLU A 148 -6.48 -5.46 -13.12
N SER A 149 -6.87 -6.42 -13.96
CA SER A 149 -6.02 -6.93 -15.04
C SER A 149 -5.88 -5.85 -16.12
N ILE A 150 -4.64 -5.48 -16.44
CA ILE A 150 -4.34 -4.42 -17.42
C ILE A 150 -3.61 -5.02 -18.59
N VAL A 151 -4.33 -5.24 -19.69
CA VAL A 151 -3.77 -5.88 -20.89
C VAL A 151 -3.32 -4.83 -21.90
N ILE A 152 -2.01 -4.76 -22.15
CA ILE A 152 -1.39 -3.91 -23.16
C ILE A 152 -0.68 -4.83 -24.17
N ASP A 153 -0.98 -4.67 -25.46
CA ASP A 153 -0.44 -5.52 -26.53
C ASP A 153 -0.60 -7.05 -26.28
N GLY A 154 -1.68 -7.43 -25.59
CA GLY A 154 -1.98 -8.84 -25.26
C GLY A 154 -1.26 -9.38 -24.03
N ILE A 155 -0.48 -8.54 -23.33
CA ILE A 155 0.23 -8.89 -22.10
C ILE A 155 -0.43 -8.20 -20.91
N ASP A 156 -0.76 -8.95 -19.86
CA ASP A 156 -1.17 -8.35 -18.59
C ASP A 156 0.03 -7.75 -17.87
N VAL A 157 0.05 -6.43 -17.74
CA VAL A 157 1.17 -5.71 -17.13
C VAL A 157 1.06 -5.58 -15.61
N ASN A 158 -0.14 -5.81 -15.03
CA ASN A 158 -0.35 -5.63 -13.60
C ASN A 158 -0.22 -6.95 -12.82
N ILE A 159 -0.58 -8.08 -13.43
CA ILE A 159 -0.61 -9.39 -12.76
C ILE A 159 0.50 -10.32 -13.30
N PRO A 160 1.58 -10.56 -12.53
CA PRO A 160 2.72 -11.39 -12.95
C PRO A 160 2.35 -12.79 -13.44
N LEU A 161 1.41 -13.47 -12.77
CA LEU A 161 0.97 -14.81 -13.14
C LEU A 161 0.33 -14.84 -14.53
N ASN A 162 -0.49 -13.84 -14.86
CA ASN A 162 -1.17 -13.74 -16.16
C ASN A 162 -0.16 -13.48 -17.27
N MET A 163 0.87 -12.67 -17.02
CA MET A 163 1.95 -12.51 -17.99
C MET A 163 2.67 -13.84 -18.27
N LEU A 164 3.00 -14.62 -17.24
CA LEU A 164 3.69 -15.90 -17.41
C LEU A 164 2.90 -16.86 -18.30
N GLN A 165 1.56 -16.76 -18.30
CA GLN A 165 0.72 -17.57 -19.19
C GLN A 165 1.10 -17.39 -20.67
N GLU A 166 1.46 -16.17 -21.07
CA GLU A 166 1.80 -15.84 -22.45
C GLU A 166 3.32 -15.95 -22.72
N SER A 167 4.16 -15.55 -21.75
CA SER A 167 5.61 -15.49 -21.95
C SER A 167 6.36 -16.78 -21.59
N ASP A 168 5.92 -17.50 -20.57
CA ASP A 168 6.52 -18.78 -20.14
C ASP A 168 5.45 -19.76 -19.63
N PRO A 169 4.72 -20.43 -20.56
CA PRO A 169 3.66 -21.37 -20.21
C PRO A 169 4.14 -22.53 -19.33
N SER A 170 5.43 -22.89 -19.40
CA SER A 170 6.00 -23.95 -18.58
C SER A 170 6.01 -23.54 -17.11
N ILE A 171 6.56 -22.36 -16.80
CA ILE A 171 6.54 -21.83 -15.43
C ILE A 171 5.11 -21.57 -14.97
N TYR A 172 4.26 -20.96 -15.81
CA TYR A 172 2.85 -20.74 -15.49
C TYR A 172 2.14 -22.03 -15.06
N ASN A 173 2.30 -23.12 -15.82
CA ASN A 173 1.66 -24.39 -15.50
C ASN A 173 2.19 -25.03 -14.20
N LEU A 174 3.43 -24.75 -13.82
CA LEU A 174 4.01 -25.22 -12.55
C LEU A 174 3.42 -24.49 -11.33
N VAL A 175 3.05 -23.21 -11.47
CA VAL A 175 2.63 -22.37 -10.34
C VAL A 175 1.12 -22.14 -10.22
N ARG A 176 0.35 -22.13 -11.32
CA ARG A 176 -1.04 -21.62 -11.39
C ARG A 176 -2.09 -22.22 -10.42
N ASN A 177 -1.80 -23.32 -9.75
CA ASN A 177 -2.71 -23.95 -8.76
C ASN A 177 -1.96 -24.26 -7.45
N THR A 178 -1.02 -23.39 -7.09
CA THR A 178 -0.17 -23.52 -5.91
C THR A 178 -0.11 -22.17 -5.20
N GLU A 179 0.33 -22.15 -3.95
CA GLU A 179 0.57 -20.92 -3.20
C GLU A 179 1.58 -19.98 -3.92
N ALA A 180 2.53 -20.55 -4.66
CA ALA A 180 3.43 -19.77 -5.51
C ALA A 180 2.67 -19.01 -6.62
N GLY A 181 1.61 -19.62 -7.16
CA GLY A 181 0.71 -18.97 -8.11
C GLY A 181 -0.07 -17.83 -7.46
N ASP A 182 -0.56 -18.01 -6.24
CA ASP A 182 -1.28 -16.97 -5.49
C ASP A 182 -0.39 -15.73 -5.22
N ILE A 183 0.87 -15.96 -4.86
CA ILE A 183 1.87 -14.87 -4.72
C ILE A 183 2.06 -14.13 -6.04
N LEU A 184 2.25 -14.86 -7.15
CA LEU A 184 2.42 -14.26 -8.47
C LEU A 184 1.12 -13.67 -9.06
N ALA A 185 -0.04 -14.01 -8.51
CA ALA A 185 -1.32 -13.41 -8.88
C ALA A 185 -1.55 -12.05 -8.19
N THR A 186 -0.72 -11.68 -7.22
CA THR A 186 -0.86 -10.39 -6.52
C THR A 186 -0.51 -9.23 -7.45
N PRO A 187 -1.39 -8.23 -7.64
CA PRO A 187 -1.13 -7.05 -8.46
C PRO A 187 0.17 -6.33 -8.10
N MET A 188 0.76 -5.66 -9.09
CA MET A 188 2.01 -4.91 -8.93
C MET A 188 1.81 -3.40 -8.83
N ILE A 189 0.80 -2.86 -9.49
CA ILE A 189 0.45 -1.44 -9.48
C ILE A 189 -0.30 -1.16 -8.17
N ASN A 190 0.46 -1.04 -7.08
CA ASN A 190 -0.04 -0.68 -5.77
C ASN A 190 0.90 0.35 -5.11
N ALA A 191 0.35 1.54 -4.84
CA ALA A 191 0.99 2.65 -4.14
C ALA A 191 0.23 3.05 -2.87
N ASP A 192 -0.64 2.19 -2.33
CA ASP A 192 -1.53 2.52 -1.22
C ASP A 192 -0.76 3.01 0.00
N PHE A 193 0.38 2.37 0.30
CA PHE A 193 1.22 2.76 1.42
C PHE A 193 1.74 4.21 1.32
N ILE A 194 1.96 4.74 0.10
CA ILE A 194 2.34 6.14 -0.09
C ILE A 194 1.20 7.07 0.34
N LEU A 195 -0.06 6.70 0.13
CA LEU A 195 -1.20 7.47 0.62
C LEU A 195 -1.40 7.29 2.13
N GLU A 196 -1.28 6.06 2.63
CA GLU A 196 -1.47 5.71 4.04
C GLU A 196 -0.44 6.37 4.96
N GLN A 197 0.78 6.61 4.48
CA GLN A 197 1.81 7.36 5.21
C GLN A 197 1.46 8.84 5.24
N PRO A 198 1.07 9.41 6.40
CA PRO A 198 0.71 10.81 6.51
C PRO A 198 1.87 11.72 6.09
N LEU A 199 1.61 12.79 5.33
CA LEU A 199 2.66 13.75 4.94
C LEU A 199 3.42 14.35 6.12
N GLU A 200 2.81 14.42 7.30
CA GLU A 200 3.46 14.91 8.53
C GLU A 200 4.64 14.04 8.97
N ASN A 201 4.64 12.76 8.58
CA ASN A 201 5.72 11.82 8.86
C ASN A 201 6.85 11.91 7.84
N TRP A 202 6.59 12.46 6.65
CA TRP A 202 7.57 12.57 5.58
C TRP A 202 8.63 13.62 5.93
N HIS A 203 9.84 13.43 5.42
CA HIS A 203 10.90 14.41 5.56
C HIS A 203 10.60 15.66 4.74
N PHE A 204 10.46 16.80 5.42
CA PHE A 204 10.19 18.10 4.79
C PHE A 204 11.47 18.94 4.65
N LEU A 205 11.72 19.41 3.42
CA LEU A 205 12.76 20.39 3.11
C LEU A 205 12.16 21.58 2.37
N PHE A 206 12.65 22.77 2.72
CA PHE A 206 12.32 24.01 2.01
C PHE A 206 13.59 24.63 1.44
N ASP A 207 13.61 24.85 0.13
CA ASP A 207 14.66 25.61 -0.55
C ASP A 207 14.17 27.05 -0.81
N PRO A 208 14.66 28.04 -0.03
CA PRO A 208 14.32 29.45 -0.20
C PRO A 208 15.06 30.12 -1.38
N THR A 209 16.06 29.47 -1.95
CA THR A 209 16.96 30.08 -2.94
C THR A 209 16.53 29.83 -4.38
N GLY A 210 15.86 28.70 -4.63
CA GLY A 210 15.48 28.27 -5.98
C GLY A 210 16.66 28.11 -6.93
N ILE A 211 17.90 28.02 -6.40
CA ILE A 211 19.12 27.87 -7.20
C ILE A 211 19.23 26.39 -7.60
N ASN A 212 18.51 26.03 -8.64
CA ASN A 212 18.63 24.73 -9.30
C ASN A 212 19.84 24.77 -10.24
N VAL A 213 21.05 24.57 -9.72
CA VAL A 213 22.29 24.60 -10.54
C VAL A 213 22.30 23.55 -11.67
N ASP A 214 21.35 22.60 -11.64
CA ASP A 214 21.12 21.56 -12.65
C ASP A 214 19.64 21.49 -13.13
N ALA A 215 18.93 22.62 -13.26
CA ALA A 215 17.51 22.66 -13.67
C ALA A 215 17.18 21.82 -14.93
N GLY A 216 18.10 21.78 -15.90
CA GLY A 216 17.94 20.99 -17.13
C GLY A 216 18.09 19.47 -16.97
N LEU A 217 18.66 18.97 -15.87
CA LEU A 217 18.88 17.54 -15.63
C LEU A 217 17.62 16.84 -15.08
N TYR A 218 16.72 17.60 -14.43
CA TYR A 218 15.49 17.10 -13.80
C TYR A 218 14.21 17.53 -14.53
N GLY A 219 14.30 17.93 -15.80
CA GLY A 219 13.14 18.29 -16.62
C GLY A 219 12.43 19.59 -16.19
N ILE A 220 13.10 20.44 -15.42
CA ILE A 220 12.54 21.72 -14.96
C ILE A 220 12.84 22.78 -16.02
N SER A 221 11.80 23.31 -16.67
CA SER A 221 11.96 24.39 -17.66
C SER A 221 12.66 25.62 -17.07
N ASP A 222 13.45 26.34 -17.87
CA ASP A 222 14.19 27.55 -17.45
C ASP A 222 13.29 28.63 -16.78
N GLU A 223 11.98 28.63 -17.06
CA GLU A 223 10.98 29.52 -16.42
C GLU A 223 10.73 29.24 -14.92
N LEU A 224 11.15 28.07 -14.43
CA LEU A 224 11.00 27.63 -13.04
C LEU A 224 12.29 27.84 -12.21
N ALA A 225 13.37 28.31 -12.84
CA ALA A 225 14.62 28.63 -12.15
C ALA A 225 14.45 29.86 -11.24
N GLY A 226 14.90 29.76 -9.98
CA GLY A 226 14.79 30.85 -8.99
C GLY A 226 13.48 30.88 -8.20
N GLN A 227 12.59 29.91 -8.37
CA GLN A 227 11.39 29.76 -7.55
C GLN A 227 11.69 28.95 -6.28
N VAL A 228 11.11 29.38 -5.15
CA VAL A 228 11.21 28.64 -3.88
C VAL A 228 10.50 27.29 -4.00
N ARG A 229 10.97 26.27 -3.31
CA ARG A 229 10.43 24.89 -3.41
C ARG A 229 10.26 24.26 -2.05
N SER A 230 9.14 23.56 -1.89
CA SER A 230 8.91 22.65 -0.78
C SER A 230 8.99 21.21 -1.28
N SER A 231 9.66 20.35 -0.50
CA SER A 231 9.90 18.95 -0.82
C SER A 231 9.46 18.09 0.34
N TRP A 232 8.70 17.04 0.06
CA TRP A 232 8.37 15.97 1.00
C TRP A 232 8.93 14.67 0.43
N THR A 233 9.74 13.99 1.23
CA THR A 233 10.35 12.71 0.87
C THR A 233 9.99 11.65 1.92
N MET A 234 9.60 10.46 1.47
CA MET A 234 9.46 9.27 2.31
C MET A 234 10.25 8.10 1.72
N GLY A 235 10.48 7.08 2.55
CA GLY A 235 11.23 5.89 2.18
C GLY A 235 12.54 5.73 2.97
N GLU A 236 12.80 6.61 3.93
CA GLU A 236 13.92 6.48 4.85
C GLU A 236 13.43 5.95 6.20
N SER A 237 14.13 4.95 6.75
CA SER A 237 13.82 4.47 8.10
C SER A 237 14.05 5.58 9.11
N SER A 238 13.00 6.00 9.80
CA SER A 238 13.05 7.06 10.80
C SER A 238 12.09 6.79 11.94
N ILE A 239 12.24 7.52 13.06
CA ILE A 239 11.30 7.42 14.19
C ILE A 239 9.89 7.86 13.77
N ARG A 240 9.76 8.67 12.71
CA ARG A 240 8.47 9.22 12.24
C ARG A 240 7.78 8.30 11.23
N GLU A 241 8.53 7.82 10.25
CA GLU A 241 8.03 6.94 9.18
C GLU A 241 7.94 5.46 9.63
N GLY A 242 8.65 5.11 10.70
CA GLY A 242 8.83 3.73 11.12
C GLY A 242 9.99 3.04 10.40
N ILE A 243 10.12 1.74 10.62
CA ILE A 243 11.14 0.92 9.96
C ILE A 243 10.62 0.57 8.58
N GLN A 244 11.36 0.97 7.56
CA GLN A 244 11.10 0.55 6.18
C GLN A 244 11.61 -0.88 6.01
N VAL A 245 10.68 -1.83 5.87
CA VAL A 245 11.00 -3.25 5.72
C VAL A 245 10.64 -3.72 4.32
N GLU A 246 11.46 -4.62 3.80
CA GLU A 246 11.13 -5.33 2.58
C GLU A 246 9.97 -6.29 2.85
N ARG A 247 9.03 -6.34 1.93
CA ARG A 247 7.96 -7.34 1.90
C ARG A 247 8.51 -8.58 1.22
N GLU A 248 8.47 -9.70 1.93
CA GLU A 248 8.88 -11.00 1.42
C GLU A 248 7.71 -11.98 1.49
N TRP A 249 7.53 -12.76 0.42
CA TRP A 249 6.54 -13.83 0.35
C TRP A 249 7.24 -15.12 -0.05
N HIS A 250 6.84 -16.22 0.57
CA HIS A 250 7.44 -17.54 0.34
C HIS A 250 6.37 -18.58 0.09
N ALA A 251 6.64 -19.50 -0.84
CA ALA A 251 5.83 -20.68 -1.07
C ALA A 251 6.70 -21.85 -1.49
N SER A 252 6.35 -23.06 -1.08
CA SER A 252 7.04 -24.27 -1.51
C SER A 252 6.15 -25.09 -2.42
N VAL A 253 6.68 -25.50 -3.58
CA VAL A 253 6.02 -26.41 -4.50
C VAL A 253 6.79 -27.73 -4.48
N ALA A 254 6.09 -28.85 -4.27
CA ALA A 254 6.72 -30.16 -4.17
C ALA A 254 6.01 -31.22 -5.00
N GLY A 255 6.80 -32.04 -5.70
CA GLY A 255 6.29 -33.22 -6.40
C GLY A 255 5.47 -32.91 -7.65
N SER A 256 5.57 -31.70 -8.19
CA SER A 256 4.93 -31.30 -9.45
C SER A 256 5.54 -32.07 -10.62
N THR A 257 4.79 -32.18 -11.72
CA THR A 257 5.27 -32.81 -12.96
C THR A 257 4.92 -31.94 -14.15
N HIS A 258 5.77 -31.93 -15.17
CA HIS A 258 5.54 -31.19 -16.41
C HIS A 258 5.91 -32.06 -17.62
N PRO A 259 5.13 -32.04 -18.72
CA PRO A 259 5.42 -32.87 -19.91
C PRO A 259 6.82 -32.65 -20.49
N ASP A 260 7.31 -31.41 -20.43
CA ASP A 260 8.60 -31.01 -21.02
C ASP A 260 9.77 -31.05 -20.02
N ILE A 261 9.51 -31.32 -18.73
CA ILE A 261 10.55 -31.37 -17.69
C ILE A 261 10.51 -32.77 -17.04
N PRO A 262 11.47 -33.65 -17.36
CA PRO A 262 11.42 -35.04 -16.93
C PRO A 262 11.72 -35.20 -15.44
N GLY A 263 10.73 -35.65 -14.67
CA GLY A 263 10.90 -36.02 -13.26
C GLY A 263 9.95 -35.28 -12.33
N ALA A 264 10.12 -35.52 -11.03
CA ALA A 264 9.43 -34.76 -9.99
C ALA A 264 10.12 -33.41 -9.79
N ILE A 265 9.33 -32.35 -9.76
CA ILE A 265 9.77 -30.96 -9.68
C ILE A 265 9.41 -30.44 -8.30
N SER A 266 10.40 -29.91 -7.59
CA SER A 266 10.22 -29.21 -6.34
C SER A 266 11.07 -27.94 -6.33
N PHE A 267 10.52 -26.85 -5.83
CA PHE A 267 11.18 -25.55 -5.74
C PHE A 267 10.53 -24.69 -4.65
N ASP A 268 11.27 -23.69 -4.19
CA ASP A 268 10.77 -22.64 -3.32
C ASP A 268 10.63 -21.34 -4.12
N LEU A 269 9.46 -20.72 -4.09
CA LEU A 269 9.26 -19.36 -4.58
C LEU A 269 9.56 -18.38 -3.44
N ARG A 270 10.39 -17.38 -3.71
CA ARG A 270 10.61 -16.22 -2.85
C ARG A 270 10.37 -14.94 -3.64
N ALA A 271 9.31 -14.21 -3.36
CA ALA A 271 9.07 -12.89 -3.93
C ALA A 271 9.51 -11.80 -2.93
N VAL A 272 10.17 -10.78 -3.44
CA VAL A 272 10.68 -9.64 -2.66
C VAL A 272 10.24 -8.34 -3.32
N GLN A 273 9.80 -7.41 -2.49
CA GLN A 273 9.48 -6.03 -2.86
C GLN A 273 9.94 -5.13 -1.72
N SER A 274 10.87 -4.21 -1.98
CA SER A 274 11.32 -3.25 -0.98
C SER A 274 10.19 -2.30 -0.60
N ALA A 275 10.45 -1.48 0.42
CA ALA A 275 9.52 -0.44 0.85
C ALA A 275 9.23 0.58 -0.27
N ASP A 276 8.04 1.17 -0.20
CA ASP A 276 7.63 2.22 -1.13
C ASP A 276 8.34 3.54 -0.77
N GLN A 277 8.58 4.36 -1.79
CA GLN A 277 9.30 5.63 -1.67
C GLN A 277 8.56 6.71 -2.46
N ALA A 278 8.67 7.94 -2.02
CA ALA A 278 8.07 9.05 -2.74
C ALA A 278 8.86 10.34 -2.56
N ASN A 279 8.96 11.10 -3.65
CA ASN A 279 9.50 12.46 -3.71
C ASN A 279 8.44 13.37 -4.31
N LEU A 280 7.86 14.21 -3.47
CA LEU A 280 6.87 15.19 -3.86
C LEU A 280 7.47 16.58 -3.72
N HIS A 281 7.34 17.38 -4.78
CA HIS A 281 7.71 18.79 -4.75
C HIS A 281 6.50 19.67 -5.03
N ALA A 282 6.45 20.82 -4.37
CA ALA A 282 5.54 21.90 -4.73
C ALA A 282 6.34 23.18 -4.92
N LEU A 283 6.05 23.93 -5.99
CA LEU A 283 6.61 25.25 -6.22
C LEU A 283 5.95 26.25 -5.26
N GLY A 284 6.74 26.85 -4.38
CA GLY A 284 6.26 27.67 -3.27
C GLY A 284 6.66 27.11 -1.90
N PHE A 285 6.34 27.86 -0.85
CA PHE A 285 6.39 27.39 0.53
C PHE A 285 5.10 26.64 0.84
N GLY A 286 5.21 25.37 1.20
CA GLY A 286 4.08 24.49 1.45
C GLY A 286 3.91 24.16 2.93
N ALA A 287 2.66 24.08 3.36
CA ALA A 287 2.26 23.60 4.67
C ALA A 287 1.16 22.56 4.51
N ILE A 288 1.24 21.49 5.31
CA ILE A 288 0.28 20.39 5.28
C ILE A 288 -0.97 20.80 6.07
N ASP A 289 -2.14 20.40 5.59
CA ASP A 289 -3.41 20.47 6.32
C ASP A 289 -4.30 19.27 5.91
N ARG A 290 -5.49 19.17 6.51
CA ARG A 290 -6.49 18.17 6.15
C ARG A 290 -7.83 18.83 5.84
N LEU A 291 -8.46 18.41 4.75
CA LEU A 291 -9.79 18.81 4.36
C LEU A 291 -10.69 17.58 4.26
N GLU A 292 -11.71 17.48 5.12
CA GLU A 292 -12.67 16.36 5.16
C GLU A 292 -12.02 14.97 5.27
N GLY A 293 -10.83 14.90 5.90
CA GLY A 293 -10.08 13.65 6.07
C GLY A 293 -9.02 13.40 4.99
N VAL A 294 -9.05 14.15 3.88
CA VAL A 294 -8.05 14.09 2.80
C VAL A 294 -6.92 15.07 3.11
N GLU A 295 -5.66 14.64 2.92
CA GLU A 295 -4.51 15.51 3.09
C GLU A 295 -4.41 16.52 1.94
N ILE A 296 -4.10 17.77 2.31
CA ILE A 296 -3.93 18.87 1.37
C ILE A 296 -2.65 19.63 1.69
N ILE A 297 -2.15 20.39 0.72
CA ILE A 297 -1.03 21.32 0.92
C ILE A 297 -1.49 22.74 0.61
N GLY A 298 -1.32 23.65 1.57
CA GLY A 298 -1.40 25.09 1.34
C GLY A 298 -0.07 25.64 0.88
N VAL A 299 -0.03 26.23 -0.31
CA VAL A 299 1.20 26.75 -0.93
C VAL A 299 1.16 28.28 -1.04
N THR A 300 2.21 28.95 -0.56
CA THR A 300 2.43 30.40 -0.69
C THR A 300 3.65 30.69 -1.58
N PRO A 301 3.69 31.82 -2.31
CA PRO A 301 4.83 32.15 -3.18
C PRO A 301 6.17 32.35 -2.45
N THR A 302 6.12 32.73 -1.17
CA THR A 302 7.29 32.95 -0.32
C THR A 302 7.09 32.32 1.05
N ALA A 303 8.19 32.01 1.73
CA ALA A 303 8.14 31.62 3.14
C ALA A 303 7.70 32.79 4.03
N PRO A 304 7.07 32.51 5.19
CA PRO A 304 6.78 33.51 6.21
C PRO A 304 8.04 34.17 6.78
N ASP A 305 7.92 35.42 7.20
CA ASP A 305 9.04 36.23 7.73
C ASP A 305 9.72 35.60 8.97
N ASP A 306 9.00 34.77 9.73
CA ASP A 306 9.49 34.07 10.93
C ASP A 306 9.82 32.58 10.69
N PHE A 307 9.93 32.12 9.44
CA PHE A 307 10.33 30.75 9.14
C PHE A 307 11.83 30.55 9.44
N ALA A 308 12.13 30.20 10.69
CA ALA A 308 13.41 29.63 11.06
C ALA A 308 13.43 28.16 10.63
N THR A 309 14.55 27.69 10.07
CA THR A 309 14.81 26.28 9.72
C THR A 309 14.95 25.43 10.99
N THR A 310 13.90 25.35 11.81
CA THR A 310 13.88 24.50 13.00
C THR A 310 13.33 23.15 12.60
N SER A 311 14.11 22.10 12.80
CA SER A 311 13.83 20.68 12.53
C SER A 311 12.61 20.11 13.30
N THR A 312 11.77 20.96 13.88
CA THR A 312 10.70 20.63 14.83
C THR A 312 9.29 20.85 14.29
N GLY A 313 9.11 21.18 13.01
CA GLY A 313 7.82 21.02 12.30
C GLY A 313 6.66 21.93 12.74
N ASN A 314 6.88 22.96 13.57
CA ASN A 314 5.82 23.90 13.93
C ASN A 314 5.65 24.97 12.84
N PHE A 315 4.59 24.84 12.05
CA PHE A 315 4.19 25.84 11.06
C PHE A 315 3.74 27.16 11.73
N PRO A 316 4.08 28.34 11.17
CA PRO A 316 3.60 29.61 11.68
C PRO A 316 2.07 29.66 11.81
N VAL A 317 1.58 30.13 12.95
CA VAL A 317 0.16 30.19 13.33
C VAL A 317 -0.72 30.90 12.27
N VAL A 318 -0.16 31.87 11.55
CA VAL A 318 -0.84 32.61 10.47
C VAL A 318 -1.18 31.70 9.29
N ILE A 319 -0.33 30.72 8.98
CA ILE A 319 -0.59 29.75 7.91
C ILE A 319 -1.73 28.84 8.33
N ILE A 320 -1.69 28.29 9.54
CA ILE A 320 -2.70 27.37 10.09
C ILE A 320 -4.11 27.99 10.06
N TYR A 321 -4.27 29.20 10.63
CA TYR A 321 -5.60 29.83 10.66
C TYR A 321 -6.13 30.20 9.27
N GLY A 322 -5.23 30.54 8.36
CA GLY A 322 -5.65 30.85 7.02
C GLY A 322 -5.96 29.59 6.19
N MET A 323 -5.22 28.49 6.37
CA MET A 323 -5.56 27.22 5.72
C MET A 323 -6.93 26.75 6.19
N ALA A 324 -7.23 26.82 7.50
CA ALA A 324 -8.57 26.54 8.02
C ALA A 324 -9.68 27.40 7.38
N GLY A 325 -9.42 28.70 7.16
CA GLY A 325 -10.38 29.61 6.51
C GLY A 325 -10.64 29.28 5.03
N LEU A 326 -9.60 28.92 4.27
CA LEU A 326 -9.77 28.48 2.87
C LEU A 326 -10.30 27.05 2.77
N ALA A 327 -9.90 26.15 3.67
CA ALA A 327 -10.39 24.79 3.77
C ALA A 327 -11.90 24.79 4.00
N ALA A 328 -12.45 25.73 4.79
CA ALA A 328 -13.91 25.89 4.93
C ALA A 328 -14.61 26.24 3.60
N ILE A 329 -13.97 27.03 2.73
CA ILE A 329 -14.51 27.38 1.40
C ILE A 329 -14.32 26.21 0.42
N GLY A 330 -13.13 25.61 0.44
CA GLY A 330 -12.76 24.44 -0.35
C GLY A 330 -13.66 23.24 -0.05
N GLY A 331 -13.95 22.96 1.22
CA GLY A 331 -14.85 21.89 1.65
C GLY A 331 -16.27 22.07 1.12
N VAL A 332 -16.81 23.30 1.09
CA VAL A 332 -18.11 23.56 0.47
C VAL A 332 -18.08 23.28 -1.04
N ALA A 333 -17.01 23.68 -1.74
CA ALA A 333 -16.85 23.41 -3.17
C ALA A 333 -16.65 21.91 -3.44
N PHE A 334 -15.82 21.25 -2.64
CA PHE A 334 -15.54 19.82 -2.64
C PHE A 334 -16.84 19.02 -2.43
N PHE A 335 -17.61 19.32 -1.39
CA PHE A 335 -18.91 18.71 -1.12
C PHE A 335 -19.91 18.90 -2.28
N ILE A 336 -19.93 20.07 -2.92
CA ILE A 336 -20.81 20.32 -4.08
C ILE A 336 -20.35 19.53 -5.31
N PHE A 337 -19.05 19.39 -5.54
CA PHE A 337 -18.50 18.62 -6.67
C PHE A 337 -18.62 17.11 -6.44
N SER A 338 -18.19 16.61 -5.28
CA SER A 338 -18.29 15.21 -4.88
C SER A 338 -19.74 14.74 -4.85
N SER A 339 -20.67 15.53 -4.31
CA SER A 339 -22.10 15.20 -4.34
C SER A 339 -22.71 15.18 -5.76
N ARG A 340 -22.11 15.87 -6.73
CA ARG A 340 -22.53 15.79 -8.15
C ARG A 340 -21.96 14.55 -8.83
N SER A 341 -20.72 14.17 -8.52
CA SER A 341 -20.09 12.95 -9.03
C SER A 341 -20.75 11.69 -8.46
N LEU A 342 -21.05 11.66 -7.16
CA LEU A 342 -21.82 10.59 -6.50
C LEU A 342 -23.26 10.44 -7.06
N LYS A 343 -23.84 11.52 -7.59
CA LYS A 343 -25.16 11.48 -8.25
C LYS A 343 -25.11 10.98 -9.70
N LYS A 344 -23.91 10.94 -10.31
CA LYS A 344 -23.69 10.39 -11.66
C LYS A 344 -23.27 8.92 -11.64
N GLU A 345 -22.70 8.49 -10.52
CA GLU A 345 -22.60 7.08 -10.18
C GLU A 345 -24.02 6.52 -9.99
N LYS A 346 -24.28 5.30 -10.47
CA LYS A 346 -25.61 4.67 -10.34
C LYS A 346 -25.84 4.35 -8.86
N GLN A 347 -26.30 5.33 -8.08
CA GLN A 347 -26.79 5.10 -6.73
C GLN A 347 -28.07 4.27 -6.80
N GLY A 348 -27.92 3.00 -6.45
CA GLY A 348 -29.02 2.09 -6.24
C GLY A 348 -28.49 0.67 -6.17
N GLN A 349 -28.63 0.04 -5.01
CA GLN A 349 -28.83 -1.40 -4.97
C GLN A 349 -29.91 -1.70 -6.02
N GLN A 350 -29.58 -2.44 -7.09
CA GLN A 350 -30.59 -3.04 -7.96
C GLN A 350 -31.21 -4.21 -7.20
N GLY A 351 -31.79 -3.90 -6.04
CA GLY A 351 -32.58 -4.79 -5.22
C GLY A 351 -34.04 -4.62 -5.59
N ILE A 352 -34.76 -5.72 -5.42
CA ILE A 352 -36.20 -5.92 -5.63
C ILE A 352 -37.01 -4.62 -5.46
N ASP A 353 -37.77 -4.25 -6.49
CA ASP A 353 -38.72 -3.13 -6.47
C ASP A 353 -39.62 -3.24 -5.22
N PRO A 354 -39.70 -2.20 -4.35
CA PRO A 354 -40.55 -2.22 -3.15
C PRO A 354 -42.03 -2.50 -3.44
N SER A 355 -42.50 -2.29 -4.67
CA SER A 355 -43.85 -2.65 -5.10
C SER A 355 -44.08 -4.17 -5.21
N GLN A 356 -43.00 -4.95 -5.23
CA GLN A 356 -42.97 -6.41 -5.28
C GLN A 356 -42.84 -7.04 -3.89
N LEU A 357 -42.77 -6.26 -2.82
CA LEU A 357 -42.70 -6.76 -1.45
C LEU A 357 -44.08 -6.76 -0.79
N VAL A 358 -44.52 -7.91 -0.30
CA VAL A 358 -45.75 -8.05 0.51
C VAL A 358 -45.37 -8.53 1.91
N GLY A 359 -45.94 -7.89 2.94
CA GLY A 359 -45.75 -8.29 4.32
C GLY A 359 -46.63 -9.49 4.67
N TYR A 360 -46.03 -10.56 5.18
CA TYR A 360 -46.77 -11.73 5.68
C TYR A 360 -47.00 -11.60 7.21
N GLN A 361 -48.21 -11.91 7.68
CA GLN A 361 -48.52 -11.96 9.10
C GLN A 361 -48.15 -13.34 9.68
N THR A 362 -47.08 -13.42 10.45
CA THR A 362 -46.77 -14.63 11.22
C THR A 362 -47.58 -14.65 12.52
N SER A 363 -48.48 -15.64 12.60
CA SER A 363 -49.20 -16.16 13.77
C SER A 363 -50.45 -15.40 14.29
N ALA A 364 -51.59 -16.12 14.17
CA ALA A 364 -52.77 -15.96 15.00
C ALA A 364 -52.79 -17.11 16.03
N ALA A 365 -52.25 -16.88 17.22
CA ALA A 365 -52.42 -17.80 18.34
C ALA A 365 -52.58 -17.02 19.66
N SER A 366 -53.79 -17.09 20.22
CA SER A 366 -54.16 -16.77 21.61
C SER A 366 -53.74 -15.40 22.19
N GLY A 367 -54.44 -14.33 21.77
CA GLY A 367 -54.84 -13.25 22.69
C GLY A 367 -53.81 -12.23 23.20
N GLY A 368 -52.71 -11.97 22.50
CA GLY A 368 -51.72 -10.92 22.86
C GLY A 368 -51.39 -9.97 21.70
N TYR A 369 -50.87 -8.78 22.01
CA TYR A 369 -50.56 -7.67 21.09
C TYR A 369 -49.85 -8.10 19.79
N GLN A 370 -50.36 -7.63 18.66
CA GLN A 370 -49.74 -7.79 17.33
C GLN A 370 -48.57 -6.81 17.17
N THR A 371 -47.38 -7.30 16.84
CA THR A 371 -46.27 -6.45 16.39
C THR A 371 -45.99 -6.76 14.92
N ASN A 372 -45.89 -5.72 14.09
CA ASN A 372 -45.52 -5.83 12.67
C ASN A 372 -44.01 -6.05 12.55
N ARG A 373 -43.54 -7.22 12.97
CA ARG A 373 -42.18 -7.70 12.67
C ARG A 373 -42.29 -8.85 11.66
N GLY A 374 -42.88 -8.54 10.50
CA GLY A 374 -43.03 -9.47 9.39
C GLY A 374 -41.89 -9.27 8.40
N GLU A 375 -41.17 -10.35 8.10
CA GLU A 375 -40.22 -10.42 7.00
C GLU A 375 -40.98 -10.19 5.68
N ALA A 376 -40.37 -9.43 4.77
CA ALA A 376 -40.97 -9.10 3.48
C ALA A 376 -40.71 -10.24 2.47
N GLN A 377 -41.77 -10.74 1.83
CA GLN A 377 -41.68 -11.72 0.77
C GLN A 377 -42.01 -11.09 -0.58
N LEU A 378 -41.52 -11.72 -1.66
CA LEU A 378 -41.88 -11.35 -3.03
C LEU A 378 -43.37 -11.62 -3.29
N ARG A 379 -44.00 -10.75 -4.08
CA ARG A 379 -45.42 -10.84 -4.43
C ARG A 379 -45.75 -12.00 -5.39
N ASP A 380 -44.73 -12.54 -6.05
CA ASP A 380 -44.83 -13.68 -6.96
C ASP A 380 -43.67 -14.65 -6.70
N ASP A 381 -44.01 -15.88 -6.30
CA ASP A 381 -43.06 -16.94 -5.96
C ASP A 381 -42.72 -17.84 -7.17
N SER A 382 -43.14 -17.46 -8.38
CA SER A 382 -42.97 -18.27 -9.60
C SER A 382 -41.50 -18.58 -9.92
N ASP A 383 -40.58 -17.67 -9.61
CA ASP A 383 -39.14 -17.85 -9.85
C ASP A 383 -38.44 -18.58 -8.68
N TYR A 384 -38.94 -18.46 -7.45
CA TYR A 384 -38.35 -19.13 -6.26
C TYR A 384 -38.59 -20.65 -6.28
N GLN A 385 -39.66 -21.11 -6.94
CA GLN A 385 -39.92 -22.54 -7.17
C GLN A 385 -38.93 -23.19 -8.15
N GLN A 386 -38.18 -22.41 -8.95
CA GLN A 386 -37.22 -22.95 -9.92
C GLN A 386 -35.82 -23.21 -9.36
N THR A 387 -35.47 -22.69 -8.18
CA THR A 387 -34.12 -22.80 -7.59
C THR A 387 -34.09 -23.54 -6.26
N ARG A 388 -35.09 -24.38 -5.97
CA ARG A 388 -35.05 -25.28 -4.81
C ARG A 388 -33.89 -26.28 -4.96
N SER A 389 -32.77 -26.00 -4.28
CA SER A 389 -31.62 -26.88 -4.20
C SER A 389 -31.89 -28.02 -3.21
N TYR A 390 -31.30 -29.18 -3.50
CA TYR A 390 -31.64 -30.52 -3.00
C TYR A 390 -31.29 -30.78 -1.51
N TYR A 391 -31.14 -29.74 -0.67
CA TYR A 391 -30.63 -29.87 0.71
C TYR A 391 -31.60 -29.44 1.82
N GLU A 392 -32.79 -28.93 1.49
CA GLU A 392 -33.81 -28.56 2.49
C GLU A 392 -34.72 -29.72 2.96
N GLU A 393 -34.47 -30.96 2.52
CA GLU A 393 -35.29 -32.12 2.90
C GLU A 393 -34.70 -32.96 4.04
N MET A 394 -33.66 -32.47 4.73
CA MET A 394 -33.07 -33.14 5.90
C MET A 394 -32.92 -32.17 7.06
N ASP A 395 -34.02 -31.97 7.79
CA ASP A 395 -33.95 -31.45 9.14
C ASP A 395 -34.66 -32.44 10.06
N THR A 396 -33.94 -33.02 11.02
CA THR A 396 -34.44 -33.47 12.35
C THR A 396 -33.35 -34.24 13.10
N SER A 397 -32.57 -33.54 13.93
CA SER A 397 -32.16 -34.00 15.28
C SER A 397 -31.27 -32.98 16.01
N GLU A 398 -31.84 -32.28 17.01
CA GLU A 398 -31.13 -31.58 18.11
C GLU A 398 -30.52 -32.60 19.11
N PRO A 399 -29.51 -32.25 19.98
CA PRO A 399 -29.77 -31.46 21.22
C PRO A 399 -28.62 -30.55 21.79
N ASP A 400 -29.07 -29.51 22.51
CA ASP A 400 -28.61 -28.79 23.73
C ASP A 400 -27.16 -28.83 24.30
N THR A 401 -26.64 -27.65 24.71
CA THR A 401 -26.07 -27.26 26.05
C THR A 401 -25.38 -25.88 25.98
N GLU A 402 -25.83 -24.81 26.66
CA GLU A 402 -25.65 -24.34 28.07
C GLU A 402 -24.31 -23.59 28.37
N TYR A 403 -24.44 -22.40 28.97
CA TYR A 403 -23.47 -21.30 29.20
C TYR A 403 -22.76 -21.42 30.58
N SER A 404 -21.54 -20.88 30.74
CA SER A 404 -21.05 -20.34 32.04
C SER A 404 -19.84 -19.41 31.92
N ASP A 405 -20.00 -18.17 32.41
CA ASP A 405 -18.96 -17.18 32.75
C ASP A 405 -18.31 -17.47 34.12
N THR A 406 -17.07 -17.01 34.34
CA THR A 406 -16.59 -16.64 35.69
C THR A 406 -15.38 -15.69 35.66
N GLU A 407 -15.54 -14.53 36.31
CA GLU A 407 -14.48 -13.62 36.78
C GLU A 407 -14.03 -14.03 38.21
N ASP A 408 -12.77 -13.80 38.61
CA ASP A 408 -12.44 -13.37 39.98
C ASP A 408 -11.04 -12.71 40.12
N SER A 409 -10.95 -11.81 41.09
CA SER A 409 -9.93 -10.83 41.49
C SER A 409 -8.81 -11.35 42.42
N GLY A 410 -7.74 -10.56 42.61
CA GLY A 410 -7.18 -10.36 43.98
C GLY A 410 -5.64 -10.38 44.22
N SER A 411 -4.98 -9.23 44.07
CA SER A 411 -4.07 -8.49 44.98
C SER A 411 -3.16 -9.14 46.09
N THR A 412 -1.87 -8.70 46.08
CA THR A 412 -0.96 -8.17 47.16
C THR A 412 -0.03 -9.01 48.08
N SER A 413 1.25 -8.54 48.11
CA SER A 413 2.22 -8.32 49.24
C SER A 413 2.92 -9.51 49.91
N ALA A 414 4.14 -9.48 50.50
CA ALA A 414 5.37 -8.66 50.53
C ALA A 414 6.34 -9.32 51.57
N SER A 415 7.64 -8.95 51.59
CA SER A 415 8.70 -9.17 52.64
C SER A 415 9.33 -10.59 52.74
N ASP A 416 10.62 -10.84 53.07
CA ASP A 416 11.69 -10.04 53.72
C ASP A 416 13.10 -10.72 53.60
N SER A 417 14.16 -9.88 53.58
CA SER A 417 15.53 -9.99 54.20
C SER A 417 16.63 -11.07 53.91
N ALA A 418 17.80 -10.52 53.50
CA ALA A 418 19.26 -10.83 53.45
C ALA A 418 19.94 -11.85 54.47
N PRO A 419 21.27 -12.21 54.44
CA PRO A 419 22.44 -11.53 53.81
C PRO A 419 23.67 -12.34 53.24
N THR A 420 24.54 -11.60 52.52
CA THR A 420 26.02 -11.71 52.31
C THR A 420 26.69 -12.89 51.56
N THR A 421 27.35 -12.61 50.42
CA THR A 421 28.83 -12.52 50.28
C THR A 421 29.27 -12.10 48.87
N ASP A 422 30.44 -11.46 48.82
CA ASP A 422 31.03 -10.59 47.80
C ASP A 422 31.85 -11.38 46.75
N SER A 423 31.64 -11.11 45.45
CA SER A 423 32.68 -11.13 44.40
C SER A 423 32.15 -10.63 43.05
N THR A 424 32.43 -9.36 42.74
CA THR A 424 32.76 -8.81 41.39
C THR A 424 32.30 -9.55 40.12
N GLN A 425 31.15 -9.16 39.57
CA GLN A 425 30.87 -9.03 38.13
C GLN A 425 29.58 -8.19 37.98
N ALA A 426 29.62 -7.09 37.23
CA ALA A 426 28.43 -6.28 36.96
C ALA A 426 27.58 -6.97 35.86
N PRO A 427 26.27 -7.23 36.08
CA PRO A 427 25.40 -7.80 35.07
C PRO A 427 24.94 -6.73 34.07
N THR A 428 24.99 -7.03 32.78
CA THR A 428 24.48 -6.18 31.70
C THR A 428 23.01 -6.47 31.43
N CYS A 429 22.09 -5.86 32.17
CA CYS A 429 20.72 -5.69 31.70
C CYS A 429 20.65 -4.30 31.04
N ALA A 430 20.50 -4.26 29.71
CA ALA A 430 20.32 -2.99 28.98
C ALA A 430 18.84 -2.82 28.63
N CYS A 431 18.16 -1.92 29.35
CA CYS A 431 16.94 -1.30 28.84
C CYS A 431 17.37 -0.06 28.04
N THR A 432 16.82 0.13 26.84
CA THR A 432 17.12 1.31 26.02
C THR A 432 16.62 2.55 26.72
N GLU A 433 17.52 3.28 27.41
CA GLU A 433 17.49 4.74 27.40
C GLU A 433 18.83 5.39 27.76
N ILE A 434 18.93 6.62 27.28
CA ILE A 434 20.08 7.53 27.25
C ILE A 434 20.64 7.75 28.66
N LEU A 435 21.97 7.64 28.77
CA LEU A 435 22.75 7.91 29.98
C LEU A 435 22.51 9.34 30.51
N GLU A 436 21.64 9.51 31.51
CA GLU A 436 21.84 10.48 32.61
C GLU A 436 21.26 9.95 33.93
N SER A 437 22.18 9.62 34.86
CA SER A 437 21.97 9.44 36.31
C SER A 437 21.03 8.31 36.82
N SER A 438 21.68 7.29 37.41
CA SER A 438 21.21 6.41 38.49
C SER A 438 19.69 6.30 38.71
N SER A 439 19.04 5.38 38.00
CA SER A 439 17.78 4.77 38.45
C SER A 439 17.71 3.33 37.93
N GLU A 440 17.24 2.43 38.79
CA GLU A 440 17.07 1.00 38.51
C GLU A 440 16.11 0.79 37.32
N CYS A 441 16.41 -0.17 36.45
CA CYS A 441 15.54 -0.55 35.35
C CYS A 441 14.19 -1.06 35.89
N ASP A 442 13.13 -0.27 35.72
CA ASP A 442 11.76 -0.70 35.97
C ASP A 442 11.17 -1.32 34.70
N CYS A 443 11.32 -2.64 34.55
CA CYS A 443 10.86 -3.40 33.39
C CYS A 443 9.34 -3.64 33.38
N GLN A 444 8.55 -3.03 34.26
CA GLN A 444 7.11 -3.28 34.32
C GLN A 444 6.29 -2.53 33.25
N MET A 445 6.90 -1.61 32.49
CA MET A 445 6.19 -0.77 31.49
C MET A 445 6.74 -0.83 30.06
N GLN A 446 7.55 -1.83 29.70
CA GLN A 446 8.11 -1.97 28.34
C GLN A 446 7.83 -3.35 27.73
N THR A 447 7.52 -3.37 26.43
CA THR A 447 7.12 -4.55 25.63
C THR A 447 8.30 -5.38 25.09
N SER A 448 9.55 -5.00 25.40
CA SER A 448 10.74 -5.75 24.96
C SER A 448 11.93 -5.58 25.92
N CYS A 449 12.35 -6.67 26.58
CA CYS A 449 13.58 -6.74 27.38
C CYS A 449 14.52 -7.81 26.83
N TYR A 450 15.84 -7.56 26.89
CA TYR A 450 16.85 -8.56 26.52
C TYR A 450 17.15 -9.45 27.74
N CYS A 451 16.66 -10.69 27.73
CA CYS A 451 16.82 -11.65 28.81
C CYS A 451 17.98 -12.61 28.50
N ASP A 452 19.13 -12.46 29.14
CA ASP A 452 20.22 -13.44 29.10
C ASP A 452 20.40 -14.14 30.45
N SER A 453 21.24 -15.17 30.50
CA SER A 453 21.49 -15.97 31.73
C SER A 453 22.12 -15.19 32.89
N THR A 454 22.52 -13.94 32.65
CA THR A 454 23.08 -13.02 33.66
C THR A 454 22.08 -11.96 34.13
N CYS A 455 20.90 -11.85 33.53
CA CYS A 455 19.88 -10.88 33.90
C CYS A 455 18.90 -11.47 34.94
N GLN A 456 18.96 -10.97 36.18
CA GLN A 456 18.08 -11.37 37.30
C GLN A 456 16.83 -10.48 37.37
N CYS A 457 16.13 -10.29 36.25
CA CYS A 457 14.91 -9.47 36.22
C CYS A 457 13.70 -10.31 36.69
N PRO A 458 12.97 -9.90 37.74
CA PRO A 458 11.88 -10.69 38.34
C PRO A 458 10.53 -10.58 37.61
N SER A 459 10.50 -10.10 36.35
CA SER A 459 9.25 -10.01 35.58
C SER A 459 8.91 -11.33 34.89
N GLN A 460 7.62 -11.63 34.72
CA GLN A 460 7.15 -12.82 34.01
C GLN A 460 7.71 -12.93 32.57
N VAL A 461 8.10 -11.80 31.96
CA VAL A 461 8.62 -11.72 30.59
C VAL A 461 9.94 -12.49 30.40
N CYS A 462 10.83 -12.52 31.40
CA CYS A 462 12.09 -13.26 31.31
C CYS A 462 12.00 -14.70 31.83
N THR A 463 10.87 -15.11 32.42
CA THR A 463 10.73 -16.46 33.00
C THR A 463 10.40 -17.53 31.93
N ASP A 464 9.81 -17.12 30.80
CA ASP A 464 9.49 -18.02 29.68
C ASP A 464 10.67 -18.26 28.72
N ALA A 465 11.70 -17.42 28.76
CA ALA A 465 12.87 -17.51 27.88
C ALA A 465 13.95 -18.52 28.36
N THR A 466 13.81 -19.12 29.54
CA THR A 466 14.80 -20.04 30.12
C THR A 466 14.26 -21.44 30.46
N ARG A 467 13.19 -21.89 29.77
CA ARG A 467 12.68 -23.26 29.89
C ARG A 467 12.86 -24.09 28.63
#